data_AF-A0A453MRV0-F1
#
_entry.id   AF-A0A453MRV0-F1
#
_cell.length_a   1.000
_cell.length_b   1.000
_cell.length_c   1.000
_cell.angle_alpha   90.00
_cell.angle_beta   90.00
_cell.angle_gamma   90.00
#
_symmetry.space_group_name_H-M   'P 1'
#
loop_
_entity.id
_entity.type
_entity.pdbx_description
1 polymer ?
#
loop_
_entity_poly.entity_id
_entity_poly.type
_entity_poly.pdbx_seq_one_letter_code
_entity_poly.pdbx_strand_id
1 'polypeptide(L)'
;MRTEDIKADTIDVAVERILVELGADTTSSRENAIYFDGWDGVGASAVLQALAKRLSISNEPSTRPTGLEFEKIIHVDCSKWESTRAMQREIAKQLKLPKWVMEIFDEQDEDDDFNGLGQGSRTVIAQVVREIYQATQNRRFLVILHNGSNDVIDVYKFGLYIYGYANSKMLWTFQGRFRLDPKMIDNVKKSTSTDVVLSASRDRRDPQELWSYLLHHEAAQVSCGCKKNGHSIIDPAIVVECALYVLKQCCIGSPIVDYDWPAHTSNYWVCDRIIALTDIDKAWQVGDVLQHEVRLLDIDNRHNTGESTIMPPSHLARSTEHMQYWISTSTCGFELSSSGVMPDDMFQHSHLLGVLKLSRCTFSFSSPPFLCCHSLRFQSLLHCQDLRTRTSNAHHYHTNSDKELDSSTTMLWECFQSLWV
;
A
#
# COMPACT_ATOMS: atom_id res chain seq x y z
N MET A 1 -0.62 -8.09 -28.58
CA MET A 1 -0.45 -7.00 -27.62
C MET A 1 0.66 -6.09 -28.11
N ARG A 2 0.38 -4.79 -28.21
CA ARG A 2 1.32 -3.73 -28.60
C ARG A 2 1.94 -3.14 -27.33
N THR A 3 3.23 -2.82 -27.34
CA THR A 3 3.90 -2.16 -26.21
C THR A 3 4.58 -0.90 -26.71
N GLU A 4 4.40 0.21 -26.00
CA GLU A 4 4.95 1.51 -26.38
C GLU A 4 5.39 2.31 -25.15
N ASP A 5 6.51 3.01 -25.28
CA ASP A 5 7.02 3.96 -24.30
C ASP A 5 6.72 5.40 -24.74
N ILE A 6 5.85 6.09 -24.03
CA ILE A 6 5.55 7.50 -24.27
C ILE A 6 6.57 8.40 -23.57
N LYS A 7 6.99 9.47 -24.25
CA LYS A 7 7.87 10.50 -23.69
C LYS A 7 7.04 11.57 -22.96
N ALA A 8 7.21 11.64 -21.65
CA ALA A 8 6.47 12.56 -20.79
C ALA A 8 7.30 12.98 -19.55
N ASP A 9 7.44 14.29 -19.36
CA ASP A 9 8.12 14.88 -18.19
C ASP A 9 7.15 15.33 -17.08
N THR A 10 5.84 15.22 -17.33
CA THR A 10 4.76 15.55 -16.37
C THR A 10 3.55 14.62 -16.56
N ILE A 11 2.67 14.59 -15.55
CA ILE A 11 1.38 13.89 -15.62
C ILE A 11 0.53 14.43 -16.77
N ASP A 12 0.45 15.76 -16.93
CA ASP A 12 -0.36 16.37 -17.98
C ASP A 12 0.09 15.96 -19.39
N VAL A 13 1.40 15.91 -19.63
CA VAL A 13 1.94 15.45 -20.92
C VAL A 13 1.59 13.98 -21.17
N ALA A 14 1.69 13.12 -20.15
CA ALA A 14 1.28 11.73 -20.27
C ALA A 14 -0.23 11.60 -20.56
N VAL A 15 -1.06 12.40 -19.89
CA VAL A 15 -2.51 12.47 -20.15
C VAL A 15 -2.78 12.82 -21.61
N GLU A 16 -2.13 13.85 -22.17
CA GLU A 16 -2.34 14.22 -23.58
C GLU A 16 -2.00 13.07 -24.54
N ARG A 17 -0.90 12.36 -24.29
CA ARG A 17 -0.49 11.21 -25.12
C ARG A 17 -1.52 10.08 -25.05
N ILE A 18 -2.04 9.78 -23.87
CA ILE A 18 -3.05 8.73 -23.69
C ILE A 18 -4.39 9.16 -24.31
N LEU A 19 -4.76 10.44 -24.24
CA LEU A 19 -5.96 10.96 -24.90
C LEU A 19 -5.91 10.77 -26.42
N VAL A 20 -4.74 10.95 -27.05
CA VAL A 20 -4.56 10.65 -28.48
C VAL A 20 -4.81 9.17 -28.76
N GLU A 21 -4.26 8.27 -27.93
CA GLU A 21 -4.47 6.82 -28.06
C GLU A 21 -5.95 6.43 -27.89
N LEU A 22 -6.62 7.00 -26.89
CA LEU A 22 -8.04 6.78 -26.66
C LEU A 22 -8.90 7.30 -27.83
N GLY A 23 -8.49 8.42 -28.44
CA GLY A 23 -9.17 9.05 -29.57
C GLY A 23 -8.94 8.37 -30.92
N ALA A 24 -7.95 7.48 -31.04
CA ALA A 24 -7.69 6.75 -32.27
C ALA A 24 -8.90 5.89 -32.65
N ASP A 25 -9.39 6.08 -33.88
CA ASP A 25 -10.51 5.32 -34.42
C ASP A 25 -9.98 4.03 -35.02
N THR A 26 -9.96 2.99 -34.19
CA THR A 26 -9.33 1.72 -34.50
C THR A 26 -10.36 0.82 -35.16
N THR A 27 -10.20 0.54 -36.46
CA THR A 27 -11.03 -0.45 -37.17
C THR A 27 -10.82 -1.88 -36.65
N SER A 28 -9.77 -2.09 -35.87
CA SER A 28 -9.44 -3.31 -35.16
C SER A 28 -9.85 -3.18 -33.70
N SER A 29 -10.66 -4.12 -33.20
CA SER A 29 -11.04 -4.22 -31.78
C SER A 29 -9.86 -4.57 -30.86
N ARG A 30 -8.67 -4.87 -31.42
CA ARG A 30 -7.45 -5.26 -30.70
C ARG A 30 -6.65 -4.07 -30.13
N GLU A 31 -7.31 -2.95 -29.85
CA GLU A 31 -6.71 -1.74 -29.25
C GLU A 31 -7.64 -1.10 -28.21
N ASN A 32 -8.63 -1.86 -27.72
CA ASN A 32 -9.68 -1.33 -26.85
C ASN A 32 -9.29 -1.40 -25.36
N ALA A 33 -8.44 -2.36 -24.96
CA ALA A 33 -7.94 -2.48 -23.60
C ALA A 33 -6.49 -1.98 -23.47
N ILE A 34 -6.31 -0.82 -22.86
CA ILE A 34 -5.03 -0.13 -22.69
C ILE A 34 -4.61 -0.21 -21.22
N TYR A 35 -3.50 -0.85 -20.95
CA TYR A 35 -2.82 -0.80 -19.65
C TYR A 35 -1.82 0.36 -19.63
N PHE A 36 -1.79 1.14 -18.55
CA PHE A 36 -0.79 2.16 -18.33
C PHE A 36 0.04 1.87 -17.08
N ASP A 37 1.35 1.73 -17.26
CA ASP A 37 2.28 1.40 -16.18
C ASP A 37 2.83 2.63 -15.44
N GLY A 38 2.69 3.83 -16.01
CA GLY A 38 3.38 5.02 -15.47
C GLY A 38 4.87 5.01 -15.78
N TRP A 39 5.65 5.72 -14.95
CA TRP A 39 7.11 5.71 -15.02
C TRP A 39 7.62 4.55 -14.17
N ASP A 40 7.58 3.36 -14.77
CA ASP A 40 7.90 2.07 -14.13
C ASP A 40 7.11 1.83 -12.83
N GLY A 41 5.79 2.04 -12.89
CA GLY A 41 4.87 1.91 -11.77
C GLY A 41 4.43 3.23 -11.16
N VAL A 42 5.29 4.25 -11.12
CA VAL A 42 4.94 5.50 -10.42
C VAL A 42 4.12 6.43 -11.28
N GLY A 43 3.15 7.11 -10.68
CA GLY A 43 2.35 8.16 -11.31
C GLY A 43 1.23 7.64 -12.21
N ALA A 44 1.09 6.31 -12.38
CA ALA A 44 0.06 5.73 -13.23
C ALA A 44 -1.34 6.08 -12.74
N SER A 45 -1.60 5.88 -11.43
CA SER A 45 -2.86 6.27 -10.80
C SER A 45 -3.10 7.78 -10.89
N ALA A 46 -2.05 8.60 -10.76
CA ALA A 46 -2.17 10.06 -10.88
C ALA A 46 -2.61 10.48 -12.29
N VAL A 47 -2.05 9.84 -13.33
CA VAL A 47 -2.44 10.04 -14.72
C VAL A 47 -3.89 9.61 -14.96
N LEU A 48 -4.30 8.42 -14.52
CA LEU A 48 -5.68 7.95 -14.69
C LEU A 48 -6.70 8.87 -13.99
N GLN A 49 -6.39 9.35 -12.79
CA GLN A 49 -7.26 10.30 -12.07
C GLN A 49 -7.33 11.67 -12.77
N ALA A 50 -6.20 12.19 -13.25
CA ALA A 50 -6.16 13.44 -13.99
C ALA A 50 -6.97 13.35 -15.30
N LEU A 51 -6.83 12.21 -16.01
CA LEU A 51 -7.57 11.91 -17.22
C LEU A 51 -9.08 11.80 -16.94
N ALA A 52 -9.49 11.08 -15.90
CA ALA A 52 -10.90 10.97 -15.50
C ALA A 52 -11.51 12.34 -15.17
N LYS A 53 -10.80 13.20 -14.43
CA LYS A 53 -11.24 14.57 -14.12
C LYS A 53 -11.39 15.41 -15.39
N ARG A 54 -10.39 15.37 -16.27
CA ARG A 54 -10.38 16.15 -17.51
C ARG A 54 -11.52 15.76 -18.44
N LEU A 55 -11.74 14.46 -18.63
CA LEU A 55 -12.85 13.97 -19.46
C LEU A 55 -14.22 14.27 -18.82
N SER A 56 -14.32 14.23 -17.49
CA SER A 56 -15.56 14.59 -16.79
C SER A 56 -15.96 16.06 -17.00
N ILE A 57 -14.99 16.97 -17.06
CA ILE A 57 -15.22 18.40 -17.35
C ILE A 57 -15.55 18.61 -18.84
N SER A 58 -14.86 17.89 -19.72
CA SER A 58 -14.97 18.04 -21.18
C SER A 58 -16.15 17.31 -21.81
N ASN A 59 -16.94 16.58 -21.02
CA ASN A 59 -18.03 15.73 -21.50
C ASN A 59 -19.29 16.49 -21.95
N GLU A 60 -19.28 17.82 -21.91
CA GLU A 60 -20.29 18.65 -22.57
C GLU A 60 -20.32 18.35 -24.07
N PRO A 61 -21.48 18.01 -24.68
CA PRO A 61 -21.58 17.53 -26.06
C PRO A 61 -20.96 18.46 -27.12
N SER A 62 -20.84 19.76 -26.82
CA SER A 62 -20.32 20.79 -27.72
C SER A 62 -18.80 21.01 -27.64
N THR A 63 -18.11 20.45 -26.64
CA THR A 63 -16.67 20.67 -26.40
C THR A 63 -15.85 19.39 -26.45
N ARG A 64 -16.45 18.24 -26.81
CA ARG A 64 -15.74 16.97 -26.87
C ARG A 64 -14.69 16.99 -27.97
N PRO A 65 -13.43 16.64 -27.67
CA PRO A 65 -12.43 16.45 -28.72
C PRO A 65 -12.84 15.30 -29.63
N THR A 66 -12.60 15.45 -30.93
CA THR A 66 -12.88 14.42 -31.93
C THR A 66 -12.23 13.09 -31.55
N GLY A 67 -13.00 12.01 -31.63
CA GLY A 67 -12.52 10.66 -31.26
C GLY A 67 -12.72 10.31 -29.78
N LEU A 68 -12.97 11.26 -28.88
CA LEU A 68 -13.18 11.04 -27.43
C LEU A 68 -14.66 11.14 -27.00
N GLU A 69 -15.57 10.92 -27.94
CA GLU A 69 -17.02 11.04 -27.75
C GLU A 69 -17.62 9.84 -26.99
N PHE A 70 -17.18 9.60 -25.76
CA PHE A 70 -17.74 8.57 -24.89
C PHE A 70 -19.07 9.06 -24.28
N GLU A 71 -20.16 8.33 -24.49
CA GLU A 71 -21.46 8.63 -23.87
C GLU A 71 -21.45 8.41 -22.36
N LYS A 72 -20.63 7.46 -21.90
CA LYS A 72 -20.44 7.15 -20.48
C LYS A 72 -18.97 7.01 -20.14
N ILE A 73 -18.56 7.56 -19.01
CA ILE A 73 -17.24 7.34 -18.42
C ILE A 73 -17.45 6.70 -17.06
N ILE A 74 -16.92 5.49 -16.90
CA ILE A 74 -17.05 4.66 -15.71
C ILE A 74 -15.69 4.66 -15.03
N HIS A 75 -15.51 5.57 -14.05
CA HIS A 75 -14.26 5.66 -13.30
C HIS A 75 -14.37 4.83 -12.02
N VAL A 76 -13.62 3.73 -11.96
CA VAL A 76 -13.64 2.77 -10.86
C VAL A 76 -12.27 2.78 -10.17
N ASP A 77 -12.23 3.31 -8.94
CA ASP A 77 -11.03 3.25 -8.09
C ASP A 77 -11.12 2.05 -7.14
N CYS A 78 -10.62 0.89 -7.58
CA CYS A 78 -10.47 -0.31 -6.76
C CYS A 78 -8.99 -0.54 -6.38
N SER A 79 -8.19 0.53 -6.23
CA SER A 79 -6.78 0.44 -5.83
C SER A 79 -6.59 -0.23 -4.47
N LYS A 80 -7.57 -0.11 -3.57
CA LYS A 80 -7.76 -0.98 -2.42
C LYS A 80 -8.78 -2.05 -2.77
N TRP A 81 -8.29 -3.21 -3.18
CA TRP A 81 -9.17 -4.31 -3.53
C TRP A 81 -9.86 -4.89 -2.29
N GLU A 82 -11.19 -4.92 -2.33
CA GLU A 82 -12.01 -5.56 -1.29
C GLU A 82 -12.53 -6.90 -1.81
N SER A 83 -13.30 -6.89 -2.90
CA SER A 83 -13.85 -8.08 -3.52
C SER A 83 -14.35 -7.82 -4.94
N THR A 84 -14.66 -8.91 -5.65
CA THR A 84 -15.31 -8.82 -6.97
C THR A 84 -16.68 -8.14 -6.83
N ARG A 85 -17.42 -8.44 -5.75
CA ARG A 85 -18.71 -7.80 -5.43
C ARG A 85 -18.58 -6.28 -5.24
N ALA A 86 -17.56 -5.82 -4.51
CA ALA A 86 -17.33 -4.40 -4.27
C ALA A 86 -17.06 -3.62 -5.56
N MET A 87 -16.25 -4.19 -6.46
CA MET A 87 -16.02 -3.60 -7.79
C MET A 87 -17.30 -3.53 -8.62
N GLN A 88 -18.12 -4.59 -8.62
CA GLN A 88 -19.42 -4.59 -9.31
C GLN A 88 -20.35 -3.49 -8.77
N ARG A 89 -20.39 -3.33 -7.44
CA ARG A 89 -21.17 -2.28 -6.76
C ARG A 89 -20.70 -0.88 -7.16
N GLU A 90 -19.40 -0.66 -7.29
CA GLU A 90 -18.86 0.62 -7.74
C GLU A 90 -19.20 0.92 -9.20
N ILE A 91 -19.09 -0.07 -10.10
CA ILE A 91 -19.53 0.08 -11.50
C ILE A 91 -21.02 0.50 -11.55
N ALA A 92 -21.87 -0.15 -10.76
CA ALA A 92 -23.30 0.17 -10.70
C ALA A 92 -23.54 1.62 -10.22
N LYS A 93 -22.77 2.11 -9.23
CA LYS A 93 -22.85 3.49 -8.72
C LYS A 93 -22.43 4.50 -9.79
N GLN A 94 -21.31 4.26 -10.47
CA GLN A 94 -20.81 5.12 -11.55
C GLN A 94 -21.78 5.20 -12.73
N LEU A 95 -22.46 4.09 -13.04
CA LEU A 95 -23.52 4.05 -14.04
C LEU A 95 -24.85 4.67 -13.59
N LYS A 96 -24.96 5.05 -12.30
CA LYS A 96 -26.18 5.56 -11.66
C LYS A 96 -27.36 4.61 -11.86
N LEU A 97 -27.13 3.31 -11.68
CA LEU A 97 -28.18 2.31 -11.79
C LEU A 97 -29.30 2.58 -10.75
N PRO A 98 -30.54 2.17 -11.03
CA PRO A 98 -31.67 2.42 -10.15
C PRO A 98 -31.47 1.90 -8.73
N LYS A 99 -32.17 2.49 -7.76
CA LYS A 99 -32.07 2.13 -6.34
C LYS A 99 -32.32 0.64 -6.07
N TRP A 100 -33.26 0.01 -6.78
CA TRP A 100 -33.55 -1.41 -6.64
C TRP A 100 -32.36 -2.31 -7.00
N VAL A 101 -31.44 -1.85 -7.87
CA VAL A 101 -30.19 -2.57 -8.18
C VAL A 101 -29.24 -2.54 -6.98
N MET A 102 -29.22 -1.44 -6.23
CA MET A 102 -28.45 -1.34 -4.99
C MET A 102 -29.03 -2.22 -3.89
N GLU A 103 -30.37 -2.30 -3.80
CA GLU A 103 -31.07 -3.16 -2.86
C GLU A 103 -30.73 -4.65 -3.07
N ILE A 104 -30.53 -5.10 -4.32
CA ILE A 104 -30.05 -6.46 -4.62
C ILE A 104 -28.68 -6.75 -4.01
N PHE A 105 -27.78 -5.77 -4.00
CA PHE A 105 -26.49 -5.96 -3.34
C PHE A 105 -26.66 -6.11 -1.84
N ASP A 106 -27.53 -5.30 -1.23
CA ASP A 106 -27.74 -5.30 0.22
C ASP A 106 -28.39 -6.62 0.67
N GLU A 107 -29.43 -7.09 -0.03
CA GLU A 107 -30.08 -8.38 0.21
C GLU A 107 -29.09 -9.55 0.10
N GLN A 108 -28.31 -9.60 -0.98
CA GLN A 108 -27.36 -10.68 -1.18
C GLN A 108 -26.19 -10.62 -0.18
N ASP A 109 -25.76 -9.43 0.21
CA ASP A 109 -24.70 -9.26 1.21
C ASP A 109 -25.17 -9.70 2.61
N GLU A 110 -26.44 -9.44 2.97
CA GLU A 110 -27.07 -9.96 4.19
C GLU A 110 -27.13 -11.49 4.16
N ASP A 111 -27.62 -12.09 3.07
CA ASP A 111 -27.67 -13.54 2.89
C ASP A 111 -26.27 -14.16 3.00
N ASP A 112 -25.26 -13.56 2.36
CA ASP A 112 -23.88 -14.02 2.42
C ASP A 112 -23.33 -13.93 3.86
N ASP A 113 -23.70 -12.90 4.63
CA ASP A 113 -23.35 -12.77 6.05
C ASP A 113 -24.02 -13.83 6.93
N PHE A 114 -25.31 -14.14 6.70
CA PHE A 114 -25.99 -15.25 7.39
C PHE A 114 -25.34 -16.60 7.10
N ASN A 115 -24.77 -16.78 5.92
CA ASN A 115 -24.05 -17.99 5.52
C ASN A 115 -22.57 -17.99 5.95
N GLY A 116 -22.09 -16.93 6.61
CA GLY A 116 -20.71 -16.80 7.07
C GLY A 116 -19.69 -16.58 5.95
N LEU A 117 -20.12 -16.08 4.79
CA LEU A 117 -19.23 -15.82 3.67
C LEU A 117 -18.52 -14.47 3.85
N GLY A 118 -17.20 -14.52 4.04
CA GLY A 118 -16.37 -13.32 4.18
C GLY A 118 -16.46 -12.39 2.96
N GLN A 119 -16.43 -11.07 3.21
CA GLN A 119 -16.58 -10.03 2.18
C GLN A 119 -15.63 -10.20 0.98
N GLY A 120 -14.38 -10.58 1.23
CA GLY A 120 -13.36 -10.79 0.19
C GLY A 120 -13.68 -11.91 -0.80
N SER A 121 -14.49 -12.89 -0.38
CA SER A 121 -14.87 -14.05 -1.19
C SER A 121 -16.14 -13.80 -2.02
N ARG A 122 -16.81 -12.66 -1.85
CA ARG A 122 -18.07 -12.36 -2.54
C ARG A 122 -17.85 -12.13 -4.03
N THR A 123 -18.60 -12.84 -4.84
CA THR A 123 -18.53 -12.85 -6.32
C THR A 123 -19.61 -11.98 -6.95
N VAL A 124 -19.60 -11.80 -8.27
CA VAL A 124 -20.60 -10.99 -8.98
C VAL A 124 -22.03 -11.54 -8.83
N ILE A 125 -23.01 -10.64 -8.75
CA ILE A 125 -24.44 -10.98 -8.81
C ILE A 125 -24.89 -11.02 -10.27
N ALA A 126 -25.36 -12.17 -10.74
CA ALA A 126 -25.75 -12.38 -12.14
C ALA A 126 -26.88 -11.43 -12.59
N GLN A 127 -27.84 -11.12 -11.70
CA GLN A 127 -28.89 -10.16 -12.02
C GLN A 127 -28.32 -8.76 -12.29
N VAL A 128 -27.39 -8.29 -11.46
CA VAL A 128 -26.75 -6.99 -11.63
C VAL A 128 -25.86 -6.94 -12.89
N VAL A 129 -25.22 -8.06 -13.26
CA VAL A 129 -24.47 -8.16 -14.53
C VAL A 129 -25.37 -7.81 -15.73
N ARG A 130 -26.62 -8.28 -15.74
CA ARG A 130 -27.57 -7.96 -16.82
C ARG A 130 -27.93 -6.48 -16.85
N GLU A 131 -28.12 -5.86 -15.68
CA GLU A 131 -28.44 -4.44 -15.58
C GLU A 131 -27.28 -3.55 -16.06
N ILE A 132 -26.05 -3.90 -15.69
CA ILE A 132 -24.84 -3.21 -16.18
C ILE A 132 -24.73 -3.33 -17.71
N TYR A 133 -24.96 -4.53 -18.24
CA TYR A 133 -24.96 -4.77 -19.68
C TYR A 133 -26.02 -3.91 -20.39
N GLN A 134 -27.27 -3.92 -19.93
CA GLN A 134 -28.34 -3.11 -20.51
C GLN A 134 -28.04 -1.61 -20.45
N ALA A 135 -27.43 -1.14 -19.36
CA ALA A 135 -27.07 0.26 -19.19
C ALA A 135 -25.95 0.72 -20.14
N THR A 136 -25.16 -0.19 -20.69
CA THR A 136 -24.02 0.11 -21.58
C THR A 136 -24.23 -0.38 -23.01
N GLN A 137 -25.28 -1.16 -23.26
CA GLN A 137 -25.61 -1.72 -24.55
C GLN A 137 -25.79 -0.63 -25.63
N ASN A 138 -25.14 -0.83 -26.78
CA ASN A 138 -25.16 0.07 -27.94
C ASN A 138 -24.69 1.51 -27.65
N ARG A 139 -23.95 1.73 -26.55
CA ARG A 139 -23.38 3.02 -26.21
C ARG A 139 -21.87 2.94 -26.22
N ARG A 140 -21.22 4.02 -26.67
CA ARG A 140 -19.76 4.13 -26.56
C ARG A 140 -19.39 4.55 -25.15
N PHE A 141 -18.58 3.77 -24.46
CA PHE A 141 -18.16 4.08 -23.09
C PHE A 141 -16.66 3.89 -22.87
N LEU A 142 -16.14 4.58 -21.86
CA LEU A 142 -14.78 4.44 -21.38
C LEU A 142 -14.80 3.90 -19.95
N VAL A 143 -14.07 2.82 -19.71
CA VAL A 143 -13.77 2.35 -18.36
C VAL A 143 -12.40 2.87 -17.95
N ILE A 144 -12.30 3.54 -16.80
CA ILE A 144 -11.03 3.92 -16.19
C ILE A 144 -10.91 3.12 -14.90
N LEU A 145 -10.00 2.16 -14.84
CA LEU A 145 -9.89 1.22 -13.73
C LEU A 145 -8.54 1.31 -13.02
N HIS A 146 -8.58 1.59 -11.71
CA HIS A 146 -7.45 1.35 -10.82
C HIS A 146 -7.64 -0.03 -10.18
N ASN A 147 -6.84 -1.01 -10.59
CA ASN A 147 -6.96 -2.40 -10.12
C ASN A 147 -5.97 -2.67 -8.99
N GLY A 148 -6.47 -2.80 -7.77
CA GLY A 148 -5.71 -3.21 -6.60
C GLY A 148 -5.71 -4.71 -6.33
N SER A 149 -6.27 -5.54 -7.22
CA SER A 149 -6.20 -7.00 -7.06
C SER A 149 -4.86 -7.53 -7.57
N ASN A 150 -4.61 -8.82 -7.33
CA ASN A 150 -3.40 -9.50 -7.80
C ASN A 150 -3.57 -10.15 -9.19
N ASP A 151 -4.76 -10.01 -9.77
CA ASP A 151 -5.15 -10.67 -11.01
C ASP A 151 -5.60 -9.67 -12.07
N VAL A 152 -5.40 -10.03 -13.33
CA VAL A 152 -5.93 -9.24 -14.45
C VAL A 152 -7.44 -9.42 -14.51
N ILE A 153 -8.17 -8.32 -14.37
CA ILE A 153 -9.63 -8.34 -14.32
C ILE A 153 -10.21 -8.29 -15.73
N ASP A 154 -11.06 -9.27 -16.03
CA ASP A 154 -11.92 -9.25 -17.20
C ASP A 154 -13.22 -8.51 -16.90
N VAL A 155 -13.36 -7.30 -17.44
CA VAL A 155 -14.54 -6.44 -17.25
C VAL A 155 -15.82 -7.04 -17.86
N TYR A 156 -15.70 -8.02 -18.75
CA TYR A 156 -16.85 -8.75 -19.29
C TYR A 156 -17.63 -9.47 -18.18
N LYS A 157 -16.95 -9.96 -17.13
CA LYS A 157 -17.57 -10.60 -15.96
C LYS A 157 -18.56 -9.70 -15.22
N PHE A 158 -18.46 -8.38 -15.42
CA PHE A 158 -19.31 -7.38 -14.82
C PHE A 158 -20.43 -6.90 -15.77
N GLY A 159 -20.48 -7.40 -17.00
CA GLY A 159 -21.44 -6.97 -18.02
C GLY A 159 -20.94 -5.85 -18.92
N LEU A 160 -19.65 -5.49 -18.85
CA LEU A 160 -19.05 -4.45 -19.68
C LEU A 160 -18.38 -5.06 -20.92
N TYR A 161 -18.99 -4.86 -22.09
CA TYR A 161 -18.48 -5.43 -23.34
C TYR A 161 -17.73 -4.38 -24.17
N ILE A 162 -16.40 -4.37 -24.06
CA ILE A 162 -15.52 -3.40 -24.76
C ILE A 162 -15.26 -3.75 -26.23
N TYR A 163 -15.38 -5.02 -26.61
CA TYR A 163 -15.11 -5.51 -27.97
C TYR A 163 -16.34 -5.49 -28.90
N GLY A 164 -17.37 -4.72 -28.53
CA GLY A 164 -18.58 -4.54 -29.31
C GLY A 164 -18.48 -3.44 -30.38
N TYR A 165 -19.59 -3.19 -31.07
CA TYR A 165 -19.68 -2.25 -32.20
C TYR A 165 -19.40 -0.77 -31.85
N ALA A 166 -19.52 -0.38 -30.58
CA ALA A 166 -19.49 1.01 -30.16
C ALA A 166 -18.07 1.58 -29.94
N ASN A 167 -17.00 0.84 -30.27
CA ASN A 167 -15.60 1.24 -30.04
C ASN A 167 -15.37 1.75 -28.60
N SER A 168 -15.92 1.01 -27.62
CA SER A 168 -15.73 1.27 -26.20
C SER A 168 -14.32 0.87 -25.78
N LYS A 169 -13.72 1.66 -24.90
CA LYS A 169 -12.34 1.47 -24.47
C LYS A 169 -12.23 1.27 -22.96
N MET A 170 -11.12 0.70 -22.54
CA MET A 170 -10.73 0.53 -21.15
C MET A 170 -9.30 1.04 -20.99
N LEU A 171 -9.10 2.00 -20.09
CA LEU A 171 -7.80 2.40 -19.59
C LEU A 171 -7.66 1.88 -18.17
N TRP A 172 -6.61 1.13 -17.87
CA TRP A 172 -6.46 0.54 -16.54
C TRP A 172 -5.00 0.46 -16.09
N THR A 173 -4.80 0.32 -14.78
CA THR A 173 -3.48 0.17 -14.17
C THR A 173 -3.53 -0.74 -12.94
N PHE A 174 -2.42 -1.39 -12.63
CA PHE A 174 -2.17 -2.07 -11.35
C PHE A 174 -1.49 -1.17 -10.32
N GLN A 175 -1.05 0.01 -10.75
CA GLN A 175 -0.07 0.79 -10.04
C GLN A 175 -0.69 2.02 -9.37
N GLY A 176 0.01 2.56 -8.37
CA GLY A 176 -0.38 3.77 -7.64
C GLY A 176 -0.54 3.56 -6.15
N ARG A 177 -0.60 4.67 -5.39
CA ARG A 177 -0.48 4.71 -3.93
C ARG A 177 0.76 3.95 -3.44
N PHE A 178 1.87 4.15 -4.15
CA PHE A 178 3.14 3.46 -3.95
C PHE A 178 3.10 1.93 -4.10
N ARG A 179 2.04 1.38 -4.70
CA ARG A 179 2.07 0.00 -5.17
C ARG A 179 2.99 -0.08 -6.38
N LEU A 180 4.13 -0.75 -6.18
CA LEU A 180 5.19 -0.93 -7.16
C LEU A 180 5.57 -2.40 -7.19
N ASP A 181 4.74 -3.23 -7.82
CA ASP A 181 5.08 -4.66 -8.02
C ASP A 181 5.53 -4.89 -9.47
N PRO A 182 6.83 -5.13 -9.72
CA PRO A 182 7.35 -5.40 -11.05
C PRO A 182 6.77 -6.66 -11.68
N LYS A 183 6.30 -7.65 -10.89
CA LYS A 183 5.72 -8.88 -11.44
C LYS A 183 4.38 -8.62 -12.13
N MET A 184 3.71 -7.53 -11.79
CA MET A 184 2.40 -7.22 -12.35
C MET A 184 2.47 -6.92 -13.84
N ILE A 185 3.51 -6.22 -14.31
CA ILE A 185 3.65 -5.96 -15.75
C ILE A 185 3.84 -7.27 -16.54
N ASP A 186 4.51 -8.27 -15.95
CA ASP A 186 4.68 -9.58 -16.58
C ASP A 186 3.35 -10.34 -16.66
N ASN A 187 2.48 -10.20 -15.65
CA ASN A 187 1.13 -10.74 -15.67
C ASN A 187 0.27 -10.06 -16.75
N VAL A 188 0.36 -8.73 -16.88
CA VAL A 188 -0.31 -7.98 -17.96
C VAL A 188 0.17 -8.48 -19.31
N LYS A 189 1.48 -8.65 -19.50
CA LYS A 189 2.07 -9.06 -20.78
C LYS A 189 1.66 -10.46 -21.22
N LYS A 190 1.31 -11.33 -20.28
CA LYS A 190 0.79 -12.69 -20.53
C LYS A 190 -0.72 -12.72 -20.73
N SER A 191 -1.43 -11.64 -20.40
CA SER A 191 -2.88 -11.58 -20.49
C SER A 191 -3.35 -11.47 -21.94
N THR A 192 -4.48 -12.11 -22.24
CA THR A 192 -5.22 -11.94 -23.51
C THR A 192 -6.25 -10.82 -23.46
N SER A 193 -6.51 -10.25 -22.27
CA SER A 193 -7.49 -9.17 -22.07
C SER A 193 -6.91 -7.76 -22.21
N THR A 194 -5.61 -7.65 -22.52
CA THR A 194 -4.94 -6.36 -22.73
C THR A 194 -4.34 -6.30 -24.12
N ASP A 195 -4.69 -5.24 -24.81
CA ASP A 195 -4.36 -5.01 -26.20
C ASP A 195 -3.09 -4.17 -26.33
N VAL A 196 -2.99 -3.11 -25.53
CA VAL A 196 -1.91 -2.12 -25.55
C VAL A 196 -1.33 -1.95 -24.14
N VAL A 197 -0.01 -1.93 -24.04
CA VAL A 197 0.73 -1.61 -22.83
C VAL A 197 1.50 -0.32 -23.08
N LEU A 198 1.16 0.72 -22.32
CA LEU A 198 1.83 2.01 -22.36
C LEU A 198 2.65 2.20 -21.09
N SER A 199 3.93 2.54 -21.26
CA SER A 199 4.79 3.00 -20.17
C SER A 199 5.26 4.42 -20.46
N ALA A 200 5.59 5.18 -19.42
CA ALA A 200 6.10 6.53 -19.56
C ALA A 200 7.60 6.57 -19.26
N SER A 201 8.33 7.35 -20.05
CA SER A 201 9.74 7.62 -19.81
C SER A 201 10.01 9.11 -19.91
N ARG A 202 11.06 9.54 -19.20
CA ARG A 202 11.51 10.95 -19.26
C ARG A 202 11.84 11.34 -20.70
N ASP A 203 11.61 12.60 -21.02
CA ASP A 203 12.07 13.26 -22.24
C ASP A 203 13.35 14.04 -21.94
N ARG A 204 13.25 15.19 -21.26
CA ARG A 204 14.38 16.08 -21.00
C ARG A 204 14.62 16.34 -19.52
N ARG A 205 13.60 16.19 -18.69
CA ARG A 205 13.68 16.50 -17.26
C ARG A 205 14.76 15.68 -16.56
N ASP A 206 15.35 16.30 -15.54
CA ASP A 206 16.27 15.62 -14.65
C ASP A 206 15.56 14.42 -13.97
N PRO A 207 16.19 13.23 -13.92
CA PRO A 207 15.58 12.06 -13.31
C PRO A 207 15.16 12.26 -11.85
N GLN A 208 15.94 12.98 -11.05
CA GLN A 208 15.66 13.21 -9.63
C GLN A 208 14.48 14.17 -9.45
N GLU A 209 14.41 15.22 -10.27
CA GLU A 209 13.27 16.14 -10.25
C GLU A 209 11.97 15.45 -10.67
N LEU A 210 12.00 14.66 -11.74
CA LEU A 210 10.84 13.89 -12.20
C LEU A 210 10.39 12.90 -11.11
N TRP A 211 11.34 12.20 -10.52
CA TRP A 211 11.08 11.24 -9.46
C TRP A 211 10.42 11.89 -8.24
N SER A 212 11.01 12.97 -7.73
CA SER A 212 10.45 13.75 -6.63
C SER A 212 9.04 14.24 -6.96
N TYR A 213 8.85 14.80 -8.15
CA TYR A 213 7.54 15.24 -8.62
C TYR A 213 6.48 14.12 -8.59
N LEU A 214 6.82 12.92 -9.08
CA LEU A 214 5.90 11.79 -9.11
C LEU A 214 5.57 11.25 -7.71
N LEU A 215 6.56 11.15 -6.81
CA LEU A 215 6.35 10.74 -5.42
C LEU A 215 5.39 11.68 -4.69
N HIS A 216 5.52 12.99 -4.88
CA HIS A 216 4.61 13.97 -4.27
C HIS A 216 3.17 13.80 -4.78
N HIS A 217 2.99 13.44 -6.06
CA HIS A 217 1.66 13.15 -6.59
C HIS A 217 1.05 11.87 -6.02
N GLU A 218 1.82 10.79 -5.88
CA GLU A 218 1.38 9.55 -5.21
C GLU A 218 1.05 9.78 -3.74
N ALA A 219 1.90 10.53 -3.03
CA ALA A 219 1.68 10.93 -1.64
C ALA A 219 0.40 11.75 -1.46
N ALA A 220 0.13 12.69 -2.36
CA ALA A 220 -1.10 13.47 -2.35
C ALA A 220 -2.33 12.57 -2.52
N GLN A 221 -2.25 11.50 -3.33
CA GLN A 221 -3.35 10.54 -3.47
C GLN A 221 -3.58 9.75 -2.18
N VAL A 222 -2.51 9.27 -1.55
CA VAL A 222 -2.58 8.57 -0.25
C VAL A 222 -3.22 9.47 0.81
N SER A 223 -2.73 10.71 0.94
CA SER A 223 -3.28 11.70 1.88
C SER A 223 -4.76 11.98 1.61
N CYS A 224 -5.16 12.15 0.35
CA CYS A 224 -6.56 12.31 -0.02
C CYS A 224 -7.41 11.07 0.32
N GLY A 225 -6.86 9.87 0.13
CA GLY A 225 -7.49 8.60 0.50
C GLY A 225 -7.75 8.50 2.01
N CYS A 226 -6.74 8.81 2.81
CA CYS A 226 -6.84 8.81 4.28
C CYS A 226 -8.00 9.71 4.75
N LYS A 227 -8.07 10.94 4.21
CA LYS A 227 -9.15 11.88 4.52
C LYS A 227 -10.54 11.35 4.15
N LYS A 228 -10.68 10.70 3.00
CA LYS A 228 -11.97 10.10 2.56
C LYS A 228 -12.41 8.96 3.47
N ASN A 229 -11.46 8.22 4.03
CA ASN A 229 -11.71 7.10 4.95
C ASN A 229 -11.97 7.58 6.40
N GLY A 230 -12.04 8.90 6.64
CA GLY A 230 -12.33 9.48 7.95
C GLY A 230 -11.10 9.66 8.86
N HIS A 231 -9.90 9.41 8.35
CA HIS A 231 -8.67 9.67 9.10
C HIS A 231 -8.30 11.16 9.09
N SER A 232 -7.42 11.55 10.02
CA SER A 232 -6.85 12.90 10.05
C SER A 232 -6.12 13.22 8.74
N ILE A 233 -6.04 14.51 8.40
CA ILE A 233 -5.27 14.95 7.24
C ILE A 233 -3.79 14.70 7.52
N ILE A 234 -3.19 13.77 6.78
CA ILE A 234 -1.76 13.48 6.83
C ILE A 234 -1.08 14.33 5.76
N ASP A 235 -0.03 15.06 6.13
CA ASP A 235 0.77 15.84 5.18
C ASP A 235 1.40 14.90 4.13
N PRO A 236 1.20 15.14 2.82
CA PRO A 236 1.87 14.39 1.76
C PRO A 236 3.40 14.30 1.93
N ALA A 237 4.05 15.32 2.51
CA ALA A 237 5.49 15.29 2.75
C ALA A 237 5.89 14.13 3.70
N ILE A 238 5.10 13.89 4.75
CA ILE A 238 5.31 12.75 5.67
C ILE A 238 5.19 11.43 4.90
N VAL A 239 4.20 11.32 4.00
CA VAL A 239 4.01 10.12 3.18
C VAL A 239 5.20 9.87 2.25
N VAL A 240 5.74 10.91 1.62
CA VAL A 240 6.94 10.81 0.78
C VAL A 240 8.12 10.28 1.61
N GLU A 241 8.40 10.86 2.77
CA GLU A 241 9.51 10.42 3.62
C GLU A 241 9.34 8.97 4.10
N CYS A 242 8.13 8.58 4.52
CA CYS A 242 7.83 7.19 4.88
C CYS A 242 8.06 6.22 3.71
N ALA A 243 7.60 6.58 2.50
CA ALA A 243 7.78 5.78 1.29
C ALA A 243 9.26 5.65 0.90
N LEU A 244 10.02 6.75 0.99
CA LEU A 244 11.47 6.76 0.72
C LEU A 244 12.24 5.90 1.72
N TYR A 245 11.86 5.94 3.00
CA TYR A 245 12.47 5.10 4.03
C TYR A 245 12.32 3.62 3.69
N VAL A 246 11.10 3.18 3.34
CA VAL A 246 10.84 1.79 2.94
C VAL A 246 11.60 1.41 1.69
N LEU A 247 11.59 2.25 0.65
CA LEU A 247 12.30 1.99 -0.61
C LEU A 247 13.80 1.77 -0.38
N LYS A 248 14.45 2.60 0.44
CA LYS A 248 15.86 2.38 0.78
C LYS A 248 16.07 1.07 1.52
N GLN A 249 15.21 0.76 2.49
CA GLN A 249 15.33 -0.48 3.25
C GLN A 249 15.25 -1.70 2.31
N CYS A 250 14.42 -1.63 1.27
CA CYS A 250 14.37 -2.63 0.19
C CYS A 250 15.66 -2.67 -0.65
N CYS A 251 16.27 -1.52 -0.96
CA CYS A 251 17.49 -1.42 -1.78
C CYS A 251 18.78 -1.84 -1.05
N ILE A 252 18.86 -1.60 0.27
CA ILE A 252 20.03 -1.97 1.08
C ILE A 252 20.21 -3.50 1.13
N GLY A 253 19.14 -4.28 0.88
CA GLY A 253 19.23 -5.71 0.66
C GLY A 253 20.06 -6.43 1.73
N SER A 254 19.74 -6.22 3.01
CA SER A 254 20.60 -6.76 4.07
C SER A 254 20.22 -8.20 4.44
N PRO A 255 21.20 -9.09 4.70
CA PRO A 255 20.95 -10.36 5.41
C PRO A 255 20.50 -10.16 6.87
N ILE A 256 20.42 -8.91 7.33
CA ILE A 256 20.02 -8.45 8.68
C ILE A 256 18.57 -7.91 8.68
N VAL A 257 17.87 -7.89 7.54
CA VAL A 257 16.46 -7.45 7.53
C VAL A 257 15.63 -8.50 8.25
N ASP A 258 15.15 -8.10 9.43
CA ASP A 258 14.10 -8.73 10.20
C ASP A 258 13.04 -9.33 9.26
N TYR A 259 12.77 -10.62 9.41
CA TYR A 259 11.78 -11.32 8.58
C TYR A 259 10.41 -10.62 8.64
N ASP A 260 10.14 -9.92 9.75
CA ASP A 260 8.89 -9.21 10.02
C ASP A 260 9.00 -7.67 10.02
N TRP A 261 10.13 -7.09 9.59
CA TRP A 261 10.26 -5.62 9.43
C TRP A 261 9.05 -4.98 8.70
N PRO A 262 8.53 -5.58 7.60
CA PRO A 262 7.36 -5.03 6.91
C PRO A 262 6.13 -4.87 7.79
N ALA A 263 5.91 -5.80 8.73
CA ALA A 263 4.78 -5.76 9.65
C ALA A 263 4.93 -4.69 10.75
N HIS A 264 6.14 -4.17 10.95
CA HIS A 264 6.46 -3.20 12.00
C HIS A 264 6.98 -1.87 11.45
N THR A 265 6.87 -1.65 10.14
CA THR A 265 7.47 -0.50 9.44
C THR A 265 7.04 0.85 10.04
N SER A 266 5.77 0.98 10.44
CA SER A 266 5.25 2.18 11.12
C SER A 266 6.05 2.56 12.36
N ASN A 267 6.50 1.56 13.13
CA ASN A 267 7.20 1.78 14.37
C ASN A 267 8.54 2.47 14.14
N TYR A 268 9.24 2.09 13.08
CA TYR A 268 10.50 2.71 12.73
C TYR A 268 10.30 4.13 12.20
N TRP A 269 9.22 4.40 11.46
CA TRP A 269 8.91 5.78 11.04
C TRP A 269 8.68 6.71 12.23
N VAL A 270 8.02 6.24 13.28
CA VAL A 270 7.80 7.02 14.50
C VAL A 270 9.10 7.15 15.31
N CYS A 271 9.84 6.05 15.49
CA CYS A 271 11.06 6.02 16.30
C CYS A 271 12.21 6.84 15.69
N ASP A 272 12.38 6.79 14.37
CA ASP A 272 13.36 7.60 13.63
C ASP A 272 12.88 9.05 13.41
N ARG A 273 11.70 9.40 13.95
CA ARG A 273 11.10 10.74 13.89
C ARG A 273 10.83 11.23 12.47
N ILE A 274 10.51 10.32 11.56
CA ILE A 274 9.96 10.67 10.23
C ILE A 274 8.56 11.24 10.41
N ILE A 275 7.77 10.58 11.27
CA ILE A 275 6.49 11.11 11.74
C ILE A 275 6.76 11.98 12.96
N ALA A 276 7.34 13.16 12.73
CA ALA A 276 7.72 14.12 13.77
C ALA A 276 6.53 14.95 14.29
N LEU A 277 5.50 14.29 14.83
CA LEU A 277 4.40 14.99 15.49
C LEU A 277 4.73 15.28 16.96
N THR A 278 4.30 16.44 17.45
CA THR A 278 4.49 16.84 18.87
C THR A 278 3.72 15.94 19.83
N ASP A 279 2.66 15.32 19.32
CA ASP A 279 1.79 14.38 20.02
C ASP A 279 2.16 12.97 19.57
N ILE A 280 2.75 12.19 20.50
CA ILE A 280 3.28 10.86 20.23
C ILE A 280 2.14 9.89 19.87
N ASP A 281 0.99 9.96 20.55
CA ASP A 281 -0.15 9.09 20.26
C ASP A 281 -0.68 9.32 18.85
N LYS A 282 -0.71 10.59 18.40
CA LYS A 282 -1.03 10.92 17.01
C LYS A 282 0.02 10.39 16.03
N ALA A 283 1.31 10.40 16.39
CA ALA A 283 2.36 9.86 15.53
C ALA A 283 2.14 8.36 15.26
N TRP A 284 1.81 7.58 16.30
CA TRP A 284 1.49 6.16 16.16
C TRP A 284 0.24 5.91 15.33
N GLN A 285 -0.83 6.69 15.52
CA GLN A 285 -2.04 6.60 14.69
C GLN A 285 -1.76 6.89 13.21
N VAL A 286 -0.94 7.91 12.92
CA VAL A 286 -0.52 8.21 11.55
C VAL A 286 0.35 7.09 10.99
N GLY A 287 1.25 6.53 11.78
CA GLY A 287 2.08 5.39 11.40
C GLY A 287 1.25 4.18 10.98
N ASP A 288 0.26 3.81 11.80
CA ASP A 288 -0.65 2.70 11.54
C ASP A 288 -1.45 2.92 10.25
N VAL A 289 -2.06 4.10 10.07
CA VAL A 289 -2.79 4.44 8.85
C VAL A 289 -1.88 4.35 7.62
N LEU A 290 -0.68 4.94 7.68
CA LEU A 290 0.25 4.94 6.54
C LEU A 290 0.78 3.55 6.22
N GLN A 291 0.96 2.67 7.20
CA GLN A 291 1.40 1.30 6.95
C GLN A 291 0.36 0.53 6.11
N HIS A 292 -0.93 0.79 6.33
CA HIS A 292 -2.00 0.17 5.56
C HIS A 292 -2.23 0.83 4.18
N GLU A 293 -1.92 2.12 4.06
CA GLU A 293 -2.13 2.91 2.85
C GLU A 293 -0.94 2.87 1.87
N VAL A 294 0.29 2.82 2.37
CA VAL A 294 1.54 2.78 1.60
C VAL A 294 1.95 1.33 1.38
N ARG A 295 1.36 0.68 0.39
CA ARG A 295 1.64 -0.72 0.03
C ARG A 295 2.84 -0.85 -0.90
N LEU A 296 4.01 -0.42 -0.41
CA LEU A 296 5.26 -0.57 -1.15
C LEU A 296 5.61 -2.05 -1.31
N LEU A 297 5.59 -2.55 -2.56
CA LEU A 297 5.98 -3.92 -2.94
C LEU A 297 5.15 -5.03 -2.27
N ASP A 298 3.81 -5.03 -2.38
CA ASP A 298 2.86 -6.10 -1.94
C ASP A 298 3.48 -7.11 -0.95
N ILE A 299 3.88 -6.62 0.23
CA ILE A 299 4.83 -7.35 1.08
C ILE A 299 4.16 -8.59 1.70
N ASP A 300 2.82 -8.59 1.73
CA ASP A 300 1.97 -9.73 2.11
C ASP A 300 2.26 -10.98 1.26
N ASN A 301 2.74 -10.82 0.02
CA ASN A 301 3.11 -11.95 -0.83
C ASN A 301 4.45 -12.61 -0.46
N ARG A 302 5.20 -12.09 0.53
CA ARG A 302 6.43 -12.75 1.03
C ARG A 302 6.17 -14.09 1.71
N HIS A 303 4.96 -14.35 2.20
CA HIS A 303 4.67 -15.56 2.96
C HIS A 303 4.39 -16.79 2.08
N ASN A 304 4.15 -16.63 0.77
CA ASN A 304 3.64 -17.72 -0.07
C ASN A 304 4.55 -18.19 -1.21
N THR A 305 5.75 -17.65 -1.38
CA THR A 305 6.64 -18.16 -2.44
C THR A 305 8.09 -18.07 -1.98
N GLY A 306 8.76 -19.22 -1.86
CA GLY A 306 10.17 -19.34 -1.48
C GLY A 306 11.16 -18.79 -2.52
N GLU A 307 10.81 -17.73 -3.24
CA GLU A 307 11.63 -17.14 -4.31
C GLU A 307 11.86 -15.65 -4.09
N SER A 308 13.16 -15.32 -4.02
CA SER A 308 13.84 -14.06 -4.34
C SER A 308 13.15 -12.75 -3.94
N THR A 309 13.81 -12.04 -3.02
CA THR A 309 13.62 -10.62 -2.72
C THR A 309 13.23 -9.83 -3.98
N ILE A 310 11.99 -9.33 -4.05
CA ILE A 310 11.56 -8.43 -5.11
C ILE A 310 12.38 -7.16 -4.96
N MET A 311 13.40 -7.01 -5.80
CA MET A 311 14.18 -5.80 -5.85
C MET A 311 13.34 -4.71 -6.53
N PRO A 312 13.29 -3.49 -5.97
CA PRO A 312 12.67 -2.38 -6.66
C PRO A 312 13.38 -2.19 -8.01
N PRO A 313 12.67 -1.78 -9.07
CA PRO A 313 13.25 -1.52 -10.38
C PRO A 313 14.52 -0.66 -10.32
N SER A 314 15.49 -0.92 -11.21
CA SER A 314 16.84 -0.35 -11.12
C SER A 314 16.93 1.19 -11.05
N HIS A 315 15.96 1.93 -11.60
CA HIS A 315 15.91 3.39 -11.48
C HIS A 315 15.41 3.85 -10.10
N LEU A 316 14.58 3.06 -9.39
CA LEU A 316 14.19 3.31 -8.00
C LEU A 316 15.40 3.20 -7.09
N ALA A 317 16.18 2.13 -7.27
CA ALA A 317 17.43 1.92 -6.54
C ALA A 317 18.41 3.08 -6.76
N ARG A 318 18.63 3.50 -8.01
CA ARG A 318 19.50 4.65 -8.33
C ARG A 318 18.99 5.99 -7.78
N SER A 319 17.67 6.18 -7.70
CA SER A 319 17.09 7.39 -7.11
C SER A 319 17.34 7.45 -5.60
N THR A 320 17.43 6.28 -4.94
CA THR A 320 17.77 6.18 -3.51
C THR A 320 19.25 6.37 -3.19
N GLU A 321 20.16 6.22 -4.18
CA GLU A 321 21.63 6.35 -4.01
C GLU A 321 22.09 7.81 -3.81
N HIS A 322 21.30 8.79 -4.26
CA HIS A 322 21.69 10.21 -4.26
C HIS A 322 20.94 11.09 -3.24
N MET A 323 20.03 10.53 -2.44
CA MET A 323 19.34 11.26 -1.39
C MET A 323 20.16 11.28 -0.08
N GLN A 324 20.26 12.46 0.56
CA GLN A 324 20.90 12.62 1.88
C GLN A 324 19.90 12.28 2.99
N TYR A 325 19.83 11.01 3.36
CA TYR A 325 18.99 10.54 4.46
C TYR A 325 19.74 9.46 5.23
N TRP A 326 19.68 9.54 6.55
CA TRP A 326 20.31 8.58 7.45
C TRP A 326 19.22 7.64 7.97
N ILE A 327 19.25 6.37 7.54
CA ILE A 327 18.60 5.33 8.34
C ILE A 327 19.55 5.11 9.49
N SER A 328 19.10 5.45 10.70
CA SER A 328 19.94 5.34 11.88
C SER A 328 20.18 3.84 12.15
N THR A 329 21.36 3.32 11.79
CA THR A 329 21.81 2.00 12.29
C THR A 329 21.99 2.01 13.80
N SER A 330 21.98 3.19 14.44
CA SER A 330 21.94 3.37 15.89
C SER A 330 20.56 3.16 16.52
N THR A 331 19.46 3.14 15.75
CA THR A 331 18.11 2.89 16.26
C THR A 331 17.68 1.43 16.13
N CYS A 332 18.41 0.62 15.34
CA CYS A 332 18.14 -0.80 15.11
C CYS A 332 19.44 -1.61 15.08
N GLY A 333 19.76 -2.28 16.18
CA GLY A 333 20.88 -3.23 16.27
C GLY A 333 20.38 -4.66 16.38
N PHE A 334 20.94 -5.57 15.58
CA PHE A 334 20.76 -7.02 15.77
C PHE A 334 22.04 -7.57 16.36
N GLU A 335 21.97 -8.06 17.59
CA GLU A 335 23.12 -8.66 18.26
C GLU A 335 22.77 -10.10 18.65
N LEU A 336 23.49 -11.04 18.03
CA LEU A 336 23.25 -12.47 18.23
C LEU A 336 24.00 -12.93 19.48
N SER A 337 23.32 -13.02 20.62
CA SER A 337 23.92 -13.66 21.81
C SER A 337 23.98 -15.17 21.62
N SER A 338 25.19 -15.73 21.54
CA SER A 338 25.43 -17.17 21.37
C SER A 338 24.99 -18.00 22.59
N SER A 339 24.80 -17.35 23.75
CA SER A 339 24.45 -17.99 25.03
C SER A 339 22.95 -17.86 25.37
N GLY A 340 22.20 -17.03 24.63
CA GLY A 340 20.80 -16.70 24.93
C GLY A 340 20.59 -15.81 26.15
N VAL A 341 21.62 -15.54 26.96
CA VAL A 341 21.58 -14.62 28.11
C VAL A 341 22.13 -13.26 27.68
N MET A 342 21.43 -12.19 28.04
CA MET A 342 21.86 -10.81 27.72
C MET A 342 22.74 -10.26 28.85
N PRO A 343 23.95 -9.77 28.57
CA PRO A 343 24.77 -9.05 29.54
C PRO A 343 24.13 -7.70 29.94
N ASP A 344 24.30 -7.31 31.21
CA ASP A 344 23.74 -6.06 31.74
C ASP A 344 24.39 -4.80 31.12
N ASP A 345 25.61 -4.91 30.60
CA ASP A 345 26.39 -3.81 30.04
C ASP A 345 26.23 -3.62 28.52
N MET A 346 25.50 -4.52 27.87
CA MET A 346 25.36 -4.58 26.41
C MET A 346 24.86 -3.27 25.77
N PHE A 347 23.98 -2.53 26.45
CA PHE A 347 23.37 -1.31 25.91
C PHE A 347 23.95 0.00 26.47
N GLN A 348 25.05 -0.05 27.22
CA GLN A 348 25.59 1.13 27.91
C GLN A 348 25.96 2.31 26.99
N HIS A 349 26.19 2.06 25.70
CA HIS A 349 26.53 3.08 24.69
C HIS A 349 25.39 3.35 23.69
N SER A 350 24.20 2.77 23.93
CA SER A 350 23.08 2.73 22.99
C SER A 350 21.98 3.75 23.34
N HIS A 351 22.35 4.95 23.79
CA HIS A 351 21.38 5.97 24.25
C HIS A 351 20.42 6.49 23.17
N LEU A 352 20.77 6.32 21.89
CA LEU A 352 19.96 6.69 20.73
C LEU A 352 19.09 5.53 20.20
N LEU A 353 19.14 4.35 20.85
CA LEU A 353 18.34 3.19 20.44
C LEU A 353 16.85 3.50 20.56
N GLY A 354 16.13 3.43 19.45
CA GLY A 354 14.70 3.75 19.34
C GLY A 354 13.81 2.52 19.22
N VAL A 355 14.33 1.46 18.59
CA VAL A 355 13.65 0.19 18.36
C VAL A 355 14.50 -0.96 18.90
N LEU A 356 13.89 -1.85 19.68
CA LEU A 356 14.55 -3.06 20.18
C LEU A 356 13.70 -4.30 19.94
N LYS A 357 14.21 -5.26 19.16
CA LYS A 357 13.61 -6.58 19.00
C LYS A 357 14.49 -7.63 19.67
N LEU A 358 13.92 -8.36 20.63
CA LEU A 358 14.58 -9.48 21.30
C LEU A 358 13.82 -10.76 20.99
N SER A 359 14.56 -11.81 20.66
CA SER A 359 13.98 -13.13 20.42
C SER A 359 14.77 -14.23 21.13
N ARG A 360 14.07 -15.09 21.87
CA ARG A 360 14.66 -16.23 22.61
C ARG A 360 15.78 -15.80 23.57
N CYS A 361 15.67 -14.59 24.12
CA CYS A 361 16.63 -14.04 25.08
C CYS A 361 16.15 -14.26 26.52
N THR A 362 17.09 -14.43 27.44
CA THR A 362 16.84 -14.48 28.88
C THR A 362 17.50 -13.27 29.55
N PHE A 363 16.72 -12.46 30.26
CA PHE A 363 17.17 -11.27 30.99
C PHE A 363 16.21 -10.95 32.14
N SER A 364 16.61 -10.12 33.10
CA SER A 364 15.72 -9.74 34.20
C SER A 364 14.64 -8.78 33.71
N PHE A 365 13.36 -9.15 33.88
CA PHE A 365 12.26 -8.25 33.51
C PHE A 365 12.12 -7.08 34.50
N SER A 366 12.58 -7.26 35.75
CA SER A 366 12.60 -6.19 36.77
C SER A 366 13.73 -5.19 36.56
N SER A 367 14.81 -5.59 35.89
CA SER A 367 15.96 -4.72 35.60
C SER A 367 16.52 -5.01 34.21
N PRO A 368 15.78 -4.67 33.14
CA PRO A 368 16.22 -5.00 31.79
C PRO A 368 17.52 -4.29 31.41
N PRO A 369 18.38 -4.91 30.59
CA PRO A 369 19.69 -4.37 30.24
C PRO A 369 19.63 -3.09 29.39
N PHE A 370 18.45 -2.76 28.85
CA PHE A 370 18.19 -1.59 28.00
C PHE A 370 17.56 -0.40 28.75
N LEU A 371 17.54 -0.40 30.09
CA LEU A 371 17.02 0.74 30.88
C LEU A 371 17.73 2.07 30.60
N CYS A 372 18.99 2.04 30.16
CA CYS A 372 19.78 3.22 29.83
C CYS A 372 19.47 3.82 28.44
N CYS A 373 18.58 3.18 27.67
CA CYS A 373 18.16 3.62 26.34
C CYS A 373 16.97 4.59 26.42
N HIS A 374 17.21 5.86 26.78
CA HIS A 374 16.13 6.85 26.96
C HIS A 374 15.35 7.19 25.68
N SER A 375 15.93 6.89 24.51
CA SER A 375 15.31 7.08 23.20
C SER A 375 14.43 5.89 22.77
N LEU A 376 14.39 4.81 23.56
CA LEU A 376 13.63 3.60 23.22
C LEU A 376 12.14 3.90 23.25
N ARG A 377 11.43 3.50 22.19
CA ARG A 377 10.00 3.78 22.00
C ARG A 377 9.20 2.56 21.54
N PHE A 378 9.82 1.65 20.79
CA PHE A 378 9.21 0.40 20.38
C PHE A 378 10.03 -0.81 20.83
N GLN A 379 9.36 -1.81 21.38
CA GLN A 379 9.98 -3.05 21.82
C GLN A 379 9.17 -4.28 21.39
N SER A 380 9.85 -5.25 20.75
CA SER A 380 9.25 -6.54 20.40
C SER A 380 9.96 -7.68 21.16
N LEU A 381 9.20 -8.49 21.89
CA LEU A 381 9.69 -9.65 22.64
C LEU A 381 9.11 -10.96 22.08
N LEU A 382 9.95 -11.84 21.55
CA LEU A 382 9.52 -13.12 20.98
C LEU A 382 10.16 -14.29 21.72
N HIS A 383 9.39 -15.06 22.48
CA HIS A 383 9.88 -16.20 23.27
C HIS A 383 11.00 -15.87 24.27
N CYS A 384 11.06 -14.63 24.77
CA CYS A 384 11.99 -14.22 25.83
C CYS A 384 11.56 -14.75 27.20
N GLN A 385 12.52 -15.01 28.08
CA GLN A 385 12.30 -15.55 29.42
C GLN A 385 12.84 -14.62 30.50
N ASP A 386 12.13 -14.54 31.62
CA ASP A 386 12.59 -13.79 32.78
C ASP A 386 13.72 -14.54 33.50
N LEU A 387 14.82 -13.84 33.74
CA LEU A 387 15.91 -14.32 34.57
C LEU A 387 15.50 -14.23 36.05
N ARG A 388 14.76 -15.24 36.53
CA ARG A 388 14.46 -15.36 37.95
C ARG A 388 15.74 -15.64 38.71
N THR A 389 16.23 -14.66 39.47
CA THR A 389 17.22 -14.91 40.53
C THR A 389 16.59 -15.90 41.51
N ARG A 390 16.96 -17.18 41.39
CA ARG A 390 16.74 -18.15 42.46
C ARG A 390 17.54 -17.64 43.65
N THR A 391 16.89 -16.94 44.57
CA THR A 391 17.43 -16.74 45.91
C THR A 391 17.62 -18.12 46.51
N SER A 392 18.85 -18.61 46.41
CA SER A 392 19.30 -19.75 47.18
C SER A 392 19.24 -19.35 48.64
N ASN A 393 18.15 -19.71 49.32
CA ASN A 393 18.13 -19.87 50.76
C ASN A 393 17.17 -21.01 51.07
N ALA A 394 17.73 -22.22 51.08
CA ALA A 394 17.20 -23.25 51.93
C ALA A 394 17.28 -22.71 53.36
N HIS A 395 16.14 -22.40 53.98
CA HIS A 395 15.80 -22.71 55.37
C HIS A 395 14.36 -22.23 55.63
N HIS A 396 13.54 -23.16 56.12
CA HIS A 396 12.17 -22.95 56.56
C HIS A 396 12.04 -21.83 57.60
N TYR A 397 11.05 -20.94 57.47
CA TYR A 397 9.94 -20.73 58.42
C TYR A 397 8.92 -19.75 57.82
N HIS A 398 7.64 -20.11 57.91
CA HIS A 398 6.48 -19.28 57.56
C HIS A 398 6.38 -18.03 58.45
N THR A 399 6.21 -16.84 57.89
CA THR A 399 4.95 -16.05 57.92
C THR A 399 5.13 -14.64 57.32
N ASN A 400 4.12 -14.23 56.55
CA ASN A 400 3.79 -12.86 56.10
C ASN A 400 4.71 -12.17 55.09
N SER A 401 4.45 -12.40 53.79
CA SER A 401 4.95 -11.56 52.69
C SER A 401 3.87 -11.28 51.64
N ASP A 402 2.68 -10.87 52.05
CA ASP A 402 1.62 -10.39 51.13
C ASP A 402 1.78 -8.89 50.78
N LYS A 403 2.95 -8.28 51.02
CA LYS A 403 3.22 -6.87 50.68
C LYS A 403 4.40 -6.64 49.74
N GLU A 404 5.27 -7.62 49.50
CA GLU A 404 6.41 -7.50 48.56
C GLU A 404 6.08 -7.99 47.13
N LEU A 405 5.07 -8.84 46.98
CA LEU A 405 4.65 -9.33 45.66
C LEU A 405 3.97 -8.23 44.84
N ASP A 406 3.24 -7.32 45.49
CA ASP A 406 2.54 -6.23 44.80
C ASP A 406 3.52 -5.16 44.28
N SER A 407 4.55 -4.80 45.05
CA SER A 407 5.56 -3.80 44.67
C SER A 407 6.46 -4.26 43.53
N SER A 408 6.92 -5.53 43.55
CA SER A 408 7.76 -6.09 42.49
C SER A 408 6.99 -6.28 41.19
N THR A 409 5.72 -6.66 41.26
CA THR A 409 4.84 -6.72 40.08
C THR A 409 4.52 -5.33 39.55
N THR A 410 4.35 -4.32 40.41
CA THR A 410 4.13 -2.93 39.97
C THR A 410 5.36 -2.37 39.25
N MET A 411 6.57 -2.57 39.79
CA MET A 411 7.84 -2.18 39.14
C MET A 411 8.13 -2.98 37.85
N LEU A 412 7.72 -4.25 37.79
CA LEU A 412 7.83 -5.11 36.60
C LEU A 412 7.12 -4.52 35.38
N TRP A 413 6.08 -3.70 35.57
CA TRP A 413 5.31 -3.10 34.48
C TRP A 413 5.66 -1.64 34.21
N GLU A 414 6.15 -0.88 35.19
CA GLU A 414 6.49 0.55 35.01
C GLU A 414 7.49 0.81 33.88
N CYS A 415 8.49 -0.07 33.70
CA CYS A 415 9.47 0.07 32.61
C CYS A 415 8.86 -0.16 31.23
N PHE A 416 7.80 -0.96 31.14
CA PHE A 416 7.08 -1.24 29.88
C PHE A 416 5.91 -0.28 29.64
N GLN A 417 5.42 0.45 30.65
CA GLN A 417 4.28 1.38 30.53
C GLN A 417 4.53 2.57 29.60
N SER A 418 5.81 2.92 29.34
CA SER A 418 6.19 4.00 28.42
C SER A 418 6.59 3.52 27.02
N LEU A 419 6.56 2.21 26.79
CA LEU A 419 6.96 1.56 25.54
C LEU A 419 5.73 1.05 24.82
N TRP A 420 5.68 1.26 23.50
CA TRP A 420 4.70 0.58 22.66
C TRP A 420 5.20 -0.86 22.44
N VAL A 421 4.37 -1.83 22.82
CA VAL A 421 4.65 -3.28 22.77
C VAL A 421 3.95 -3.92 21.59
#